data_AF-A0A1J3E9X0-F1
#
_entry.id   AF-A0A1J3E9X0-F1
#
_cell.length_a   1.000
_cell.length_b   1.000
_cell.length_c   1.000
_cell.angle_alpha   90.00
_cell.angle_beta   90.00
_cell.angle_gamma   90.00
#
_symmetry.space_group_name_H-M   'P 1'
#
loop_
_entity.id
_entity.type
_entity.pdbx_description
1 polymer ?
#
loop_
_entity_poly.entity_id
_entity_poly.type
_entity_poly.pdbx_seq_one_letter_code
_entity_poly.pdbx_strand_id
1 'polypeptide(L)'
;LIGNMQTYLQSLTIRLEEMRVKRRDSEQWMHHRMLPPELRERVRRYDQYKWLETRGVDEENLVQNLPKDLRRDIKRHLCLALVRRVPLFENMEERLLDAICERLKPCLYTESSYLVREGDPVNEMLFIIRGRLESVTTDGGRSGFFNRSLL
;
A
#
# COMPACT_ATOMS: atom_id res chain seq x y z
N LEU A 1 3.43 31.58 -25.30
CA LEU A 1 2.92 30.21 -25.54
C LEU A 1 4.03 29.15 -25.48
N ILE A 2 5.16 29.30 -26.18
CA ILE A 2 6.31 28.35 -26.16
C ILE A 2 6.89 28.15 -24.73
N GLY A 3 7.00 29.22 -23.93
CA GLY A 3 7.51 29.12 -22.55
C GLY A 3 6.68 28.22 -21.63
N ASN A 4 5.35 28.19 -21.77
CA ASN A 4 4.49 27.36 -20.91
C ASN A 4 4.60 25.87 -21.26
N MET A 5 4.79 25.56 -22.56
CA MET A 5 5.01 24.19 -23.03
C MET A 5 6.38 23.68 -22.58
N GLN A 6 7.41 24.54 -22.59
CA GLN A 6 8.75 24.21 -22.10
C GLN A 6 8.75 23.92 -20.59
N THR A 7 8.07 24.73 -19.77
CA THR A 7 7.95 24.49 -18.33
C THR A 7 7.17 23.21 -18.02
N TYR A 8 6.09 22.93 -18.76
CA TYR A 8 5.34 21.68 -18.61
C TYR A 8 6.18 20.46 -18.97
N LEU A 9 6.88 20.48 -20.10
CA LEU A 9 7.81 19.42 -20.50
C LEU A 9 8.92 19.23 -19.46
N GLN A 10 9.49 20.32 -18.94
CA GLN A 10 10.47 20.27 -17.85
C GLN A 10 9.91 19.59 -16.60
N SER A 11 8.68 19.94 -16.19
CA SER A 11 8.04 19.33 -15.01
C SER A 11 7.80 17.81 -15.17
N LEU A 12 7.43 17.36 -16.36
CA LEU A 12 7.31 15.92 -16.67
C LEU A 12 8.66 15.22 -16.68
N THR A 13 9.71 15.87 -17.21
CA THR A 13 11.07 15.30 -17.21
C THR A 13 11.65 15.16 -15.80
N ILE A 14 11.33 16.06 -14.87
CA ILE A 14 11.81 15.99 -13.48
C ILE A 14 11.30 14.71 -12.81
N ARG A 15 10.00 14.43 -12.88
CA ARG A 15 9.41 13.23 -12.24
C ARG A 15 9.94 11.93 -12.82
N LEU A 16 10.16 11.88 -14.14
CA LEU A 16 10.77 10.70 -14.78
C LEU A 16 12.21 10.51 -14.34
N GLU A 17 12.95 11.60 -14.16
CA GLU A 17 14.34 11.55 -13.71
C GLU A 17 14.45 11.13 -12.23
N GLU A 18 13.59 11.66 -11.36
CA GLU A 18 13.48 11.22 -9.95
C GLU A 18 13.27 9.71 -9.85
N MET A 19 12.39 9.16 -10.70
CA MET A 19 12.18 7.72 -10.77
C MET A 19 13.37 6.95 -11.29
N ARG A 20 14.04 7.47 -12.31
CA ARG A 20 15.22 6.85 -12.88
C ARG A 20 16.33 6.75 -11.84
N VAL A 21 16.53 7.80 -11.06
CA VAL A 21 17.49 7.85 -9.94
C VAL A 21 17.09 6.85 -8.85
N LYS A 22 15.85 6.91 -8.36
CA LYS A 22 15.37 5.99 -7.31
C LYS A 22 15.51 4.52 -7.71
N ARG A 23 15.19 4.18 -8.97
CA ARG A 23 15.35 2.82 -9.50
C ARG A 23 16.83 2.40 -9.54
N ARG A 24 17.72 3.28 -9.98
CA ARG A 24 19.16 3.03 -10.00
C ARG A 24 19.69 2.75 -8.60
N ASP A 25 19.30 3.56 -7.63
CA ASP A 25 19.75 3.43 -6.24
C ASP A 25 19.25 2.11 -5.62
N SER A 26 17.98 1.75 -5.89
CA SER A 26 17.41 0.46 -5.49
C SER A 26 18.21 -0.72 -6.08
N GLU A 27 18.50 -0.71 -7.38
CA GLU A 27 19.30 -1.78 -8.02
C GLU A 27 20.73 -1.88 -7.45
N GLN A 28 21.39 -0.75 -7.24
CA GLN A 28 22.74 -0.71 -6.67
C GLN A 28 22.74 -1.28 -5.25
N TRP A 29 21.77 -0.88 -4.43
CA TRP A 29 21.61 -1.39 -3.07
C TRP A 29 21.34 -2.90 -3.06
N MET A 30 20.44 -3.39 -3.92
CA MET A 30 20.13 -4.82 -4.02
C MET A 30 21.34 -5.65 -4.48
N HIS A 31 22.13 -5.12 -5.42
CA HIS A 31 23.36 -5.77 -5.88
C HIS A 31 24.41 -5.81 -4.77
N HIS A 32 24.63 -4.70 -4.07
CA HIS A 32 25.57 -4.62 -2.95
C HIS A 32 25.21 -5.57 -1.81
N ARG A 33 23.91 -5.78 -1.54
CA ARG A 33 23.41 -6.75 -0.56
C ARG A 33 23.32 -8.19 -1.07
N MET A 34 23.73 -8.43 -2.32
CA MET A 34 23.71 -9.75 -2.96
C MET A 34 22.33 -10.43 -2.87
N LEU A 35 21.25 -9.66 -3.07
CA LEU A 35 19.92 -10.24 -2.97
C LEU A 35 19.72 -11.33 -4.06
N PRO A 36 19.04 -12.45 -3.72
CA PRO A 36 18.71 -13.47 -4.69
C PRO A 36 17.94 -12.90 -5.89
N PRO A 37 18.11 -13.43 -7.11
CA PRO A 37 17.42 -12.94 -8.31
C PRO A 37 15.90 -12.84 -8.15
N GLU A 38 15.29 -13.82 -7.49
CA GLU A 38 13.84 -13.85 -7.22
C GLU A 38 13.37 -12.69 -6.34
N LEU A 39 14.15 -12.36 -5.30
CA LEU A 39 13.84 -11.25 -4.40
C LEU A 39 14.00 -9.90 -5.11
N ARG A 40 15.03 -9.75 -5.94
CA ARG A 40 15.23 -8.56 -6.77
C ARG A 40 14.05 -8.34 -7.72
N GLU A 41 13.58 -9.40 -8.35
CA GLU A 41 12.44 -9.31 -9.26
C GLU A 41 11.14 -8.93 -8.54
N ARG A 42 10.91 -9.45 -7.32
CA ARG A 42 9.78 -9.04 -6.48
C ARG A 42 9.84 -7.56 -6.12
N VAL A 43 11.02 -7.04 -5.76
CA VAL A 43 11.22 -5.61 -5.46
C VAL A 43 10.94 -4.75 -6.69
N ARG A 44 11.49 -5.10 -7.87
CA ARG A 44 11.23 -4.38 -9.12
C ARG A 44 9.75 -4.29 -9.46
N ARG A 45 9.03 -5.42 -9.35
CA ARG A 45 7.59 -5.47 -9.61
C ARG A 45 6.82 -4.58 -8.64
N TYR A 46 7.18 -4.62 -7.36
CA TYR A 46 6.59 -3.75 -6.34
C TYR A 46 6.82 -2.27 -6.67
N ASP A 47 8.05 -1.86 -6.95
CA ASP A 47 8.39 -0.47 -7.27
C ASP A 47 7.68 0.02 -8.54
N GLN A 48 7.62 -0.82 -9.57
CA GLN A 48 6.90 -0.52 -10.81
C GLN A 48 5.40 -0.33 -10.56
N TYR A 49 4.76 -1.23 -9.81
CA TYR A 49 3.34 -1.12 -9.51
C TYR A 49 3.04 0.11 -8.64
N LYS A 50 3.84 0.33 -7.59
CA LYS A 50 3.72 1.50 -6.72
C LYS A 50 3.81 2.80 -7.53
N TRP A 51 4.74 2.88 -8.48
CA TRP A 51 4.85 4.04 -9.36
C TRP A 51 3.64 4.24 -10.27
N LEU A 52 3.10 3.17 -10.85
CA LEU A 52 1.92 3.27 -11.71
C LEU A 52 0.70 3.80 -10.94
N GLU A 53 0.53 3.34 -9.70
CA GLU A 53 -0.58 3.73 -8.83
C GLU A 53 -0.40 5.15 -8.26
N THR A 54 0.76 5.47 -7.66
CA THR A 54 0.95 6.74 -6.93
C THR A 54 1.62 7.85 -7.74
N ARG A 55 2.18 7.54 -8.91
CA ARG A 55 2.97 8.48 -9.72
C ARG A 55 4.07 9.20 -8.94
N GLY A 56 4.63 8.50 -7.95
CA GLY A 56 5.73 9.00 -7.11
C GLY A 56 5.30 9.75 -5.87
N VAL A 57 4.00 9.97 -5.70
CA VAL A 57 3.50 10.65 -4.51
C VAL A 57 3.62 9.69 -3.33
N ASP A 58 4.29 10.17 -2.28
CA ASP A 58 4.27 9.55 -0.96
C ASP A 58 3.14 10.18 -0.16
N GLU A 59 1.94 9.59 -0.23
CA GLU A 59 0.74 10.12 0.40
C GLU A 59 0.87 10.22 1.92
N GLU A 60 1.55 9.26 2.56
CA GLU A 60 1.73 9.27 4.01
C GLU A 60 2.63 10.45 4.41
N ASN A 61 3.76 10.66 3.70
CA ASN A 61 4.60 11.82 3.97
C ASN A 61 3.89 13.16 3.70
N LEU A 62 3.14 13.24 2.59
CA LEU A 62 2.36 14.42 2.22
C LEU A 62 1.38 14.81 3.34
N VAL A 63 0.62 13.83 3.84
CA VAL A 63 -0.38 14.03 4.90
C VAL A 63 0.26 14.28 6.27
N GLN A 64 1.41 13.67 6.55
CA GLN A 64 2.14 13.88 7.81
C GLN A 64 2.69 15.32 7.96
N ASN A 65 3.06 15.97 6.86
CA ASN A 65 3.56 17.35 6.87
C ASN A 65 2.47 18.41 7.11
N LEU A 66 1.20 18.01 7.16
CA LEU A 66 0.08 18.92 7.42
C LEU A 66 -0.19 19.13 8.92
N PRO A 67 -0.80 20.27 9.30
CA PRO A 67 -1.41 20.47 10.60
C PRO A 67 -2.33 19.32 11.03
N LYS A 68 -2.43 19.08 12.34
CA LYS A 68 -3.11 17.90 12.92
C LYS A 68 -4.58 17.82 12.53
N ASP A 69 -5.28 18.94 12.52
CA ASP A 69 -6.67 19.09 12.11
C ASP A 69 -6.87 18.69 10.64
N LEU A 70 -6.07 19.25 9.72
CA LEU A 70 -6.15 18.90 8.29
C LEU A 70 -5.84 17.43 8.04
N ARG A 71 -4.82 16.88 8.73
CA ARG A 71 -4.50 15.45 8.63
C ARG A 71 -5.67 14.58 9.06
N ARG A 72 -6.35 14.92 10.16
CA ARG A 72 -7.51 14.18 10.66
C ARG A 72 -8.65 14.22 9.64
N ASP A 73 -8.97 15.40 9.13
CA ASP A 73 -10.07 15.59 8.17
C ASP A 73 -9.82 14.83 6.86
N ILE A 74 -8.59 14.89 6.33
CA ILE A 74 -8.18 14.14 5.14
C ILE A 74 -8.26 12.64 5.39
N LYS A 75 -7.68 12.14 6.48
CA LYS A 75 -7.74 10.71 6.81
C LYS A 75 -9.19 10.25 6.89
N ARG A 76 -10.01 10.93 7.69
CA ARG A 76 -11.44 10.63 7.82
C ARG A 76 -12.15 10.62 6.47
N HIS A 77 -11.93 11.61 5.61
CA HIS A 77 -12.51 11.65 4.27
C HIS A 77 -12.15 10.42 3.42
N LEU A 78 -10.88 9.99 3.48
CA LEU A 78 -10.39 8.86 2.68
C LEU A 78 -10.88 7.50 3.18
N CYS A 79 -11.05 7.31 4.49
CA CYS A 79 -11.36 5.98 5.06
C CYS A 79 -12.78 5.78 5.58
N LEU A 80 -13.55 6.84 5.88
CA LEU A 80 -14.83 6.65 6.59
C LEU A 80 -15.80 5.76 5.82
N ALA A 81 -15.86 5.92 4.51
CA ALA A 81 -16.68 5.08 3.64
C ALA A 81 -16.25 3.60 3.67
N LEU A 82 -14.94 3.34 3.77
CA LEU A 82 -14.40 1.98 3.90
C LEU A 82 -14.79 1.36 5.26
N VAL A 83 -14.59 2.10 6.34
CA VAL A 83 -14.88 1.62 7.71
C VAL A 83 -16.38 1.32 7.86
N ARG A 84 -17.27 2.20 7.38
CA ARG A 84 -18.72 1.99 7.48
C ARG A 84 -19.26 0.82 6.65
N ARG A 85 -18.50 0.30 5.68
CA ARG A 85 -18.90 -0.91 4.93
C ARG A 85 -18.74 -2.18 5.75
N VAL A 86 -18.04 -2.14 6.88
CA VAL A 86 -17.84 -3.31 7.74
C VAL A 86 -18.99 -3.39 8.74
N PRO A 87 -19.84 -4.45 8.69
CA PRO A 87 -21.03 -4.55 9.55
C PRO A 87 -20.71 -4.49 11.05
N LEU A 88 -19.53 -4.98 11.45
CA LEU A 88 -19.06 -4.90 12.84
C LEU A 88 -19.00 -3.46 13.39
N PHE A 89 -18.86 -2.45 12.52
CA PHE A 89 -18.71 -1.05 12.90
C PHE A 89 -19.97 -0.21 12.72
N GLU A 90 -21.09 -0.79 12.28
CA GLU A 90 -22.32 -0.07 11.92
C GLU A 90 -22.87 0.78 13.09
N ASN A 91 -22.83 0.23 14.31
CA ASN A 91 -23.35 0.87 15.51
C ASN A 91 -22.26 1.52 16.40
N MET A 92 -21.02 1.66 15.88
CA MET A 92 -19.96 2.33 16.63
C MET A 92 -20.16 3.84 16.64
N GLU A 93 -19.83 4.45 17.79
CA GLU A 93 -19.86 5.90 17.93
C GLU A 93 -18.89 6.59 16.97
N GLU A 94 -19.26 7.78 16.49
CA GLU A 94 -18.49 8.52 15.49
C GLU A 94 -17.03 8.79 15.92
N ARG A 95 -16.81 9.03 17.22
CA ARG A 95 -15.47 9.23 17.79
C ARG A 95 -14.58 7.99 17.68
N LEU A 96 -15.15 6.79 17.72
CA LEU A 96 -14.41 5.54 17.54
C LEU A 96 -14.10 5.31 16.06
N LEU A 97 -15.05 5.61 15.17
CA LEU A 97 -14.81 5.59 13.73
C LEU A 97 -13.69 6.55 13.34
N ASP A 98 -13.68 7.76 13.91
CA ASP A 98 -12.57 8.73 13.79
C ASP A 98 -11.24 8.12 14.22
N ALA A 99 -11.19 7.49 15.40
CA ALA A 99 -9.97 6.90 15.94
C ALA A 99 -9.44 5.72 15.09
N ILE A 100 -10.34 4.94 14.48
CA ILE A 100 -9.99 3.88 13.52
C ILE A 100 -9.40 4.53 12.26
N CYS A 101 -10.09 5.54 11.73
CA CYS A 101 -9.68 6.27 10.54
C CYS A 101 -8.29 6.92 10.66
N GLU A 102 -7.97 7.49 11.82
CA GLU A 102 -6.65 8.06 12.09
C GLU A 102 -5.52 7.01 12.09
N ARG A 103 -5.83 5.76 12.47
CA ARG A 103 -4.89 4.64 12.60
C ARG A 103 -4.71 3.82 11.33
N LEU A 104 -5.64 3.91 10.38
CA LEU A 104 -5.52 3.24 9.10
C LEU A 104 -4.28 3.73 8.35
N LYS A 105 -3.57 2.77 7.73
CA LYS A 105 -2.39 3.02 6.91
C LYS A 105 -2.61 2.36 5.54
N PRO A 106 -2.49 3.10 4.44
CA PRO A 106 -2.55 2.48 3.12
C PRO A 106 -1.35 1.54 2.95
N CYS A 107 -1.61 0.35 2.42
CA CYS A 107 -0.60 -0.66 2.15
C CYS A 107 -0.81 -1.22 0.75
N LEU A 108 0.29 -1.51 0.07
CA LEU A 108 0.30 -2.12 -1.26
C LEU A 108 0.99 -3.47 -1.18
N TYR A 109 0.35 -4.49 -1.75
CA TYR A 109 0.93 -5.82 -1.91
C TYR A 109 0.85 -6.20 -3.38
N THR A 110 1.90 -6.81 -3.90
CA THR A 110 1.92 -7.36 -5.25
C THR A 110 1.59 -8.85 -5.23
N GLU A 111 1.26 -9.40 -6.40
CA GLU A 111 1.03 -10.85 -6.55
C GLU A 111 2.17 -11.67 -5.94
N SER A 112 1.80 -12.83 -5.38
CA SER A 112 2.71 -13.72 -4.63
C SER A 112 3.23 -13.15 -3.29
N SER A 113 2.58 -12.11 -2.76
CA SER A 113 2.79 -11.65 -1.38
C SER A 113 1.93 -12.46 -0.42
N TYR A 114 2.52 -12.91 0.68
CA TYR A 114 1.80 -13.54 1.79
C TYR A 114 1.56 -12.49 2.87
N LEU A 115 0.28 -12.18 3.14
CA LEU A 115 -0.11 -11.16 4.12
C LEU A 115 -0.11 -11.74 5.53
N VAL A 116 -0.66 -12.94 5.69
CA VAL A 116 -0.72 -13.68 6.95
C VAL A 116 -0.34 -15.13 6.67
N ARG A 117 0.37 -15.77 7.59
CA ARG A 117 0.68 -17.20 7.51
C ARG A 117 -0.04 -17.95 8.63
N GLU A 118 -0.46 -19.18 8.32
CA GLU A 118 -1.06 -20.06 9.30
C GLU A 118 -0.07 -20.31 10.46
N GLY A 119 -0.56 -20.14 11.69
CA GLY A 119 0.25 -20.26 12.91
C GLY A 119 0.89 -18.95 13.39
N ASP A 120 0.97 -17.91 12.56
CA ASP A 120 1.48 -16.60 12.99
C ASP A 120 0.42 -15.85 13.82
N PRO A 121 0.81 -15.11 14.88
CA PRO A 121 -0.12 -14.27 15.61
C PRO A 121 -0.67 -13.15 14.72
N VAL A 122 -1.99 -12.96 14.74
CA VAL A 122 -2.66 -11.89 13.99
C VAL A 122 -2.62 -10.60 14.81
N ASN A 123 -1.74 -9.68 14.41
CA ASN A 123 -1.50 -8.42 15.13
C ASN A 123 -2.17 -7.20 14.48
N GLU A 124 -2.75 -7.38 13.30
CA GLU A 124 -3.32 -6.30 12.51
C GLU A 124 -4.60 -6.74 11.80
N MET A 125 -5.50 -5.78 11.62
CA MET A 125 -6.71 -5.94 10.82
C MET A 125 -6.48 -5.26 9.46
N LEU A 126 -6.73 -6.00 8.39
CA LEU A 126 -6.55 -5.52 7.02
C LEU A 126 -7.91 -5.26 6.36
N PHE A 127 -7.99 -4.17 5.60
CA PHE A 127 -9.17 -3.82 4.80
C PHE A 127 -8.80 -3.89 3.33
N ILE A 128 -9.50 -4.73 2.57
CA ILE A 128 -9.26 -4.87 1.13
C ILE A 128 -10.02 -3.75 0.41
N ILE A 129 -9.28 -2.74 -0.05
CA ILE A 129 -9.85 -1.62 -0.82
C ILE A 129 -9.98 -2.01 -2.29
N ARG A 130 -8.94 -2.65 -2.83
CA ARG A 130 -8.84 -3.09 -4.23
C ARG A 130 -7.92 -4.30 -4.30
N GLY A 131 -8.32 -5.29 -5.12
CA GLY A 131 -7.57 -6.52 -5.31
C GLY A 131 -8.41 -7.74 -4.95
N ARG A 132 -7.77 -8.89 -4.91
CA ARG A 132 -8.35 -10.16 -4.46
C ARG A 132 -7.33 -10.84 -3.57
N LEU A 133 -7.82 -11.47 -2.50
CA LEU A 133 -7.00 -12.32 -1.66
C LEU A 133 -7.44 -13.76 -1.78
N GLU A 134 -6.46 -14.64 -1.68
CA GLU A 134 -6.69 -16.07 -1.57
C GLU A 134 -6.28 -16.50 -0.18
N SER A 135 -7.21 -17.13 0.52
CA SER A 135 -6.90 -17.83 1.75
C SER A 135 -6.64 -19.29 1.43
N VAL A 136 -5.53 -19.81 1.97
CA VAL A 136 -5.19 -21.23 1.92
C VAL A 136 -4.93 -21.67 3.36
N THR A 137 -5.71 -22.63 3.84
CA THR A 137 -5.58 -23.16 5.20
C THR A 137 -5.59 -24.68 5.17
N THR A 138 -5.04 -25.30 6.21
CA THR A 138 -5.11 -26.75 6.42
C THR A 138 -6.40 -27.22 7.12
N ASP A 139 -7.50 -26.45 7.04
CA ASP A 139 -8.81 -26.72 7.65
C ASP A 139 -8.76 -27.23 9.10
N GLY A 140 -8.38 -26.34 10.02
CA GLY A 140 -8.34 -26.64 11.46
C GLY A 140 -7.10 -27.44 11.90
N GLY A 141 -5.98 -27.31 11.19
CA GLY A 141 -4.70 -27.93 11.56
C GLY A 141 -4.50 -29.35 11.00
N ARG A 142 -5.29 -29.77 10.00
CA ARG A 142 -5.06 -31.04 9.29
C ARG A 142 -3.99 -30.85 8.21
N SER A 143 -2.74 -31.02 8.60
CA SER A 143 -1.59 -31.02 7.68
C SER A 143 -1.84 -31.89 6.44
N GLY A 144 -1.77 -31.29 5.24
CA GLY A 144 -1.91 -31.98 3.95
C GLY A 144 -3.24 -31.80 3.21
N PHE A 145 -4.18 -31.02 3.76
CA PHE A 145 -5.44 -30.65 3.09
C PHE A 145 -5.42 -29.18 2.66
N PHE A 146 -5.98 -28.84 1.49
CA PHE A 146 -5.99 -27.47 0.95
C PHE A 146 -7.41 -26.98 0.71
N ASN A 147 -7.85 -25.99 1.49
CA ASN A 147 -9.06 -25.23 1.19
C ASN A 147 -8.69 -23.86 0.60
N ARG A 148 -9.32 -23.48 -0.52
CA ARG A 148 -9.10 -22.20 -1.20
C ARG A 148 -10.41 -21.41 -1.26
N SER A 149 -10.41 -20.21 -0.68
CA SER A 149 -11.54 -19.27 -0.78
C SER A 149 -11.05 -17.90 -1.28
N LEU A 150 -11.88 -17.25 -2.09
CA LEU A 150 -11.65 -15.89 -2.58
C LEU A 150 -12.32 -14.89 -1.64
N LEU A 151 -11.57 -13.86 -1.23
CA LEU A 151 -12.02 -12.72 -0.44
C LEU A 151 -12.03 -11.44 -1.29
#